data_AF-A0A399SVP3-F1
#
_entry.id   AF-A0A399SVP3-F1
#
_cell.length_a   1.000
_cell.length_b   1.000
_cell.length_c   1.000
_cell.angle_alpha   90.00
_cell.angle_beta   90.00
_cell.angle_gamma   90.00
#
_symmetry.space_group_name_H-M   'P 1'
#
loop_
_entity.id
_entity.type
_entity.pdbx_description
1 polymer ?
#
loop_
_entity_poly.entity_id
_entity_poly.type
_entity_poly.pdbx_seq_one_letter_code
_entity_poly.pdbx_strand_id
1 'polypeptide(L)'
;GGLAALSAVAAVAGCTTTPRPAPPTAGATATPSADAEDPPAPAVTASGGPPIEPMTYAPDDALAGFYALRDRVRERRLAIGVLGDSITEGQGATTLQHAYPAQLRDRLRGAFPSGARGGLDYIASRHQITVPADQGFAFSGTPAAGGRHGWGRRVVMLTEASGPGTYTARMTSARVCWWAPGLDAAITVQVDGGEPETVRAEAGGSLTWTSPQLESAEHEITVAWAGGKPELEGAWLFDGDEERGIHVIEGGNSGSQLWQLSEKARPDGVSTWIRSAPRFELDLWMPEHLINDVVVRTPEEVRSDAAVLIELIRTTSEAPILFTPPYERTTLPIRGTTWADYIGALRDAASADPLADVFEIGAHIPRMVGEGASDPYGWMGPDNHPNDRGYARFAEVLAAKLQATPA
;
A
#
# COMPACT_ATOMS: atom_id res chain seq x y z
N GLY A 1 -46.43 8.96 -21.66
CA GLY A 1 -46.51 10.38 -21.28
C GLY A 1 -46.55 10.43 -19.78
N GLY A 2 -45.64 11.09 -19.08
CA GLY A 2 -45.00 12.36 -19.36
C GLY A 2 -45.39 13.31 -18.22
N LEU A 3 -44.41 14.07 -17.70
CA LEU A 3 -44.41 15.01 -16.56
C LEU A 3 -43.57 14.47 -15.38
N ALA A 4 -42.66 15.20 -14.77
CA ALA A 4 -42.02 16.47 -15.11
C ALA A 4 -40.76 16.60 -14.23
N ALA A 5 -39.71 17.19 -14.79
CA ALA A 5 -38.51 17.60 -14.08
C ALA A 5 -38.78 18.84 -13.20
N LEU A 6 -37.99 18.99 -12.13
CA LEU A 6 -37.79 20.27 -11.45
C LEU A 6 -36.31 20.40 -11.10
N SER A 7 -35.63 21.20 -11.92
CA SER A 7 -34.34 21.80 -11.64
C SER A 7 -34.46 22.87 -10.55
N ALA A 8 -33.43 23.01 -9.71
CA ALA A 8 -33.15 24.27 -9.03
C ALA A 8 -31.65 24.58 -9.15
N VAL A 9 -31.39 25.69 -9.84
CA VAL A 9 -30.12 26.35 -10.04
C VAL A 9 -29.85 27.27 -8.84
N ALA A 10 -28.62 27.29 -8.34
CA ALA A 10 -28.08 28.46 -7.64
C ALA A 10 -26.64 28.69 -8.11
N ALA A 11 -26.44 29.83 -8.77
CA ALA A 11 -25.17 30.39 -9.21
C ALA A 11 -24.78 31.57 -8.28
N VAL A 12 -23.64 32.21 -8.60
CA VAL A 12 -23.06 33.48 -8.07
C VAL A 12 -22.01 33.24 -6.98
N ALA A 13 -20.75 33.70 -6.99
CA ALA A 13 -19.92 34.61 -7.80
C ALA A 13 -18.45 34.11 -7.69
N GLY A 14 -17.49 34.31 -8.60
CA GLY A 14 -17.21 35.49 -9.42
C GLY A 14 -16.15 36.38 -8.74
N CYS A 15 -14.88 35.96 -8.71
CA CYS A 15 -13.73 36.84 -8.41
C CYS A 15 -12.53 36.44 -9.29
N THR A 16 -12.36 37.16 -10.39
CA THR A 16 -11.18 37.18 -11.24
C THR A 16 -10.15 38.15 -10.66
N THR A 17 -8.91 37.68 -10.47
CA THR A 17 -7.76 38.59 -10.30
C THR A 17 -6.70 38.24 -11.34
N THR A 18 -6.43 39.22 -12.19
CA THR A 18 -5.41 39.16 -13.25
C THR A 18 -4.03 39.40 -12.64
N PRO A 19 -2.99 38.59 -12.91
CA PRO A 19 -1.64 38.87 -12.42
C PRO A 19 -1.01 40.03 -13.19
N ARG A 20 -0.34 40.92 -12.46
CA ARG A 20 0.48 42.02 -13.00
C ARG A 20 1.83 41.47 -13.48
N PRO A 21 2.34 41.87 -14.66
CA PRO A 21 3.63 41.40 -15.15
C PRO A 21 4.79 42.01 -14.35
N ALA A 22 5.77 41.19 -14.01
CA ALA A 22 7.01 41.61 -13.37
C ALA A 22 7.97 42.25 -14.41
N PRO A 23 8.72 43.30 -14.03
CA PRO A 23 9.68 43.95 -14.90
C PRO A 23 10.95 43.10 -15.11
N PRO A 24 11.66 43.26 -16.25
CA PRO A 24 12.87 42.49 -16.54
C PRO A 24 14.04 43.06 -15.76
N THR A 25 14.84 42.20 -15.12
CA THR A 25 16.12 42.64 -14.54
C THR A 25 17.25 41.68 -14.87
N ALA A 26 18.15 42.21 -15.69
CA ALA A 26 19.61 42.06 -15.76
C ALA A 26 20.27 40.74 -15.34
N GLY A 27 21.11 40.25 -16.25
CA GLY A 27 21.91 39.04 -16.10
C GLY A 27 22.88 39.08 -14.91
N ALA A 28 23.01 37.92 -14.28
CA ALA A 28 24.08 37.59 -13.36
C ALA A 28 24.90 36.44 -13.94
N THR A 29 26.20 36.67 -13.95
CA THR A 29 27.32 35.83 -14.36
C THR A 29 27.22 34.39 -13.85
N ALA A 30 27.47 33.44 -14.75
CA ALA A 30 27.58 32.01 -14.44
C ALA A 30 28.66 31.77 -13.37
N THR A 31 28.23 31.16 -12.27
CA THR A 31 29.11 30.54 -11.26
C THR A 31 29.02 29.03 -11.48
N PRO A 32 30.10 28.25 -11.33
CA PRO A 32 30.12 26.85 -11.71
C PRO A 32 29.05 26.08 -10.94
N SER A 33 28.27 25.26 -11.67
CA SER A 33 27.30 24.33 -11.13
C SER A 33 27.97 23.47 -10.06
N ALA A 34 27.51 23.58 -8.82
CA ALA A 34 27.61 22.46 -7.90
C ALA A 34 26.89 21.27 -8.55
N ASP A 35 27.42 20.07 -8.35
CA ASP A 35 26.80 18.82 -8.75
C ASP A 35 25.30 18.85 -8.40
N ALA A 36 24.48 18.31 -9.30
CA ALA A 36 23.05 18.14 -9.05
C ALA A 36 22.89 17.32 -7.75
N GLU A 37 22.60 18.02 -6.65
CA GLU A 37 22.40 17.41 -5.35
C GLU A 37 21.29 16.37 -5.48
N ASP A 38 21.65 15.15 -5.16
CA ASP A 38 20.79 13.98 -5.12
C ASP A 38 19.51 14.35 -4.34
N PRO A 39 18.30 14.29 -4.92
CA PRO A 39 17.09 14.58 -4.17
C PRO A 39 17.06 13.61 -2.97
N PRO A 40 16.85 14.10 -1.74
CA PRO A 40 16.94 13.26 -0.56
C PRO A 40 15.94 12.10 -0.68
N ALA A 41 16.33 10.92 -0.19
CA ALA A 41 15.36 9.87 0.10
C ALA A 41 14.20 10.46 0.94
N PRO A 42 12.95 10.00 0.74
CA PRO A 42 11.80 10.55 1.46
C PRO A 42 12.07 10.65 2.96
N ALA A 43 11.88 11.84 3.51
CA ALA A 43 12.21 12.12 4.90
C ALA A 43 11.25 11.37 5.84
N VAL A 44 11.82 10.65 6.81
CA VAL A 44 11.05 10.05 7.90
C VAL A 44 10.33 11.16 8.67
N THR A 45 9.00 11.12 8.71
CA THR A 45 8.20 12.11 9.45
C THR A 45 8.30 11.82 10.95
N ALA A 46 8.50 12.86 11.76
CA ALA A 46 8.50 12.73 13.22
C ALA A 46 7.07 12.63 13.77
N SER A 47 6.76 11.59 14.56
CA SER A 47 5.45 11.45 15.19
C SER A 47 5.19 12.48 16.30
N GLY A 48 6.24 12.88 17.03
CA GLY A 48 6.17 13.72 18.23
C GLY A 48 5.50 13.05 19.43
N GLY A 49 5.51 11.71 19.48
CA GLY A 49 5.09 10.91 20.62
C GLY A 49 6.19 10.60 21.65
N PRO A 50 5.84 9.89 22.73
CA PRO A 50 6.83 9.32 23.63
C PRO A 50 7.68 8.26 22.89
N PRO A 51 8.95 8.04 23.28
CA PRO A 51 9.77 6.99 22.71
C PRO A 51 9.08 5.62 22.76
N ILE A 52 9.29 4.80 21.72
CA ILE A 52 8.90 3.39 21.74
C ILE A 52 10.01 2.60 22.41
N GLU A 53 9.65 1.80 23.42
CA GLU A 53 10.60 0.89 24.05
C GLU A 53 11.05 -0.18 23.05
N PRO A 54 12.35 -0.55 23.03
CA PRO A 54 12.83 -1.65 22.23
C PRO A 54 12.07 -2.94 22.57
N MET A 55 11.65 -3.67 21.53
CA MET A 55 10.96 -4.93 21.70
C MET A 55 11.94 -6.10 21.63
N THR A 56 11.61 -7.19 22.32
CA THR A 56 12.36 -8.43 22.25
C THR A 56 11.51 -9.56 21.71
N TYR A 57 12.14 -10.60 21.15
CA TYR A 57 11.45 -11.81 20.71
C TYR A 57 12.08 -13.07 21.31
N ALA A 58 11.26 -14.08 21.54
CA ALA A 58 11.69 -15.38 22.03
C ALA A 58 12.20 -16.26 20.86
N PRO A 59 13.05 -17.28 21.12
CA PRO A 59 13.54 -18.16 20.05
C PRO A 59 12.43 -18.91 19.29
N ASP A 60 11.29 -19.13 19.92
CA ASP A 60 10.09 -19.77 19.37
C ASP A 60 9.03 -18.77 18.88
N ASP A 61 9.37 -17.48 18.76
CA ASP A 61 8.50 -16.45 18.18
C ASP A 61 8.15 -16.80 16.72
N ALA A 62 6.88 -16.63 16.34
CA ALA A 62 6.37 -16.92 14.99
C ALA A 62 7.15 -16.16 13.89
N LEU A 63 7.77 -15.02 14.22
CA LEU A 63 8.56 -14.20 13.31
C LEU A 63 10.07 -14.48 13.37
N ALA A 64 10.54 -15.47 14.13
CA ALA A 64 11.97 -15.77 14.28
C ALA A 64 12.70 -15.94 12.93
N GLY A 65 12.03 -16.60 11.96
CA GLY A 65 12.54 -16.74 10.59
C GLY A 65 12.71 -15.39 9.88
N PHE A 66 11.70 -14.52 9.96
CA PHE A 66 11.77 -13.16 9.39
C PHE A 66 12.92 -12.34 10.01
N TYR A 67 13.07 -12.41 11.34
CA TYR A 67 14.14 -11.70 12.05
C TYR A 67 15.53 -12.13 11.60
N ALA A 68 15.74 -13.42 11.29
CA ALA A 68 17.01 -13.91 10.76
C ALA A 68 17.27 -13.45 9.31
N LEU A 69 16.24 -13.33 8.48
CA LEU A 69 16.37 -12.88 7.09
C LEU A 69 16.67 -11.38 6.99
N ARG A 70 16.06 -10.58 7.87
CA ARG A 70 16.28 -9.14 8.03
C ARG A 70 17.75 -8.76 8.19
N ASP A 71 18.52 -9.56 8.92
CA ASP A 71 19.95 -9.27 9.14
C ASP A 71 20.82 -9.54 7.91
N ARG A 72 20.23 -10.13 6.85
CA ARG A 72 20.91 -10.50 5.60
C ARG A 72 20.52 -9.61 4.41
N VAL A 73 19.88 -8.47 4.66
CA VAL A 73 19.36 -7.57 3.60
C VAL A 73 20.43 -6.97 2.68
N ARG A 74 21.73 -7.12 2.99
CA ARG A 74 22.82 -6.77 2.07
C ARG A 74 23.02 -7.79 0.95
N GLU A 75 22.63 -9.04 1.21
CA GLU A 75 22.84 -10.19 0.32
C GLU A 75 21.57 -10.63 -0.40
N ARG A 76 20.41 -10.20 0.11
CA ARG A 76 19.10 -10.61 -0.41
C ARG A 76 18.04 -9.56 -0.19
N ARG A 77 16.99 -9.64 -0.99
CA ARG A 77 15.75 -8.90 -0.78
C ARG A 77 14.97 -9.48 0.41
N LEU A 78 14.38 -8.61 1.20
CA LEU A 78 13.42 -8.94 2.25
C LEU A 78 12.10 -8.21 1.94
N ALA A 79 11.05 -8.95 1.59
CA ALA A 79 9.78 -8.35 1.18
C ALA A 79 8.68 -8.52 2.24
N ILE A 80 8.03 -7.43 2.61
CA ILE A 80 6.93 -7.38 3.57
C ILE A 80 5.66 -7.00 2.80
N GLY A 81 4.69 -7.90 2.73
CA GLY A 81 3.41 -7.63 2.08
C GLY A 81 2.39 -7.13 3.08
N VAL A 82 1.94 -5.89 2.92
CA VAL A 82 0.93 -5.29 3.79
C VAL A 82 -0.43 -5.34 3.10
N LEU A 83 -1.43 -5.96 3.73
CA LEU A 83 -2.80 -6.03 3.22
C LEU A 83 -3.72 -5.29 4.17
N GLY A 84 -4.47 -4.31 3.70
CA GLY A 84 -5.33 -3.58 4.62
C GLY A 84 -6.45 -2.79 3.99
N ASP A 85 -6.95 -1.82 4.75
CA ASP A 85 -8.01 -0.93 4.31
C ASP A 85 -7.51 0.49 4.00
N SER A 86 -8.34 1.49 4.28
CA SER A 86 -8.01 2.91 4.13
C SER A 86 -6.81 3.36 4.96
N ILE A 87 -6.55 2.73 6.11
CA ILE A 87 -5.38 3.07 6.95
C ILE A 87 -4.10 2.62 6.22
N THR A 88 -4.07 1.39 5.73
CA THR A 88 -2.97 0.89 4.89
C THR A 88 -2.81 1.67 3.58
N GLU A 89 -3.92 2.02 2.93
CA GLU A 89 -3.87 2.78 1.68
C GLU A 89 -3.39 4.24 1.89
N GLY A 90 -3.48 4.76 3.11
CA GLY A 90 -2.92 6.07 3.48
C GLY A 90 -3.94 7.22 3.53
N GLN A 91 -5.24 6.92 3.73
CA GLN A 91 -6.27 7.95 3.85
C GLN A 91 -5.91 8.99 4.91
N GLY A 92 -5.93 10.27 4.57
CA GLY A 92 -5.63 11.34 5.52
C GLY A 92 -4.15 11.71 5.62
N ALA A 93 -3.26 10.98 4.94
CA ALA A 93 -1.90 11.43 4.70
C ALA A 93 -1.90 12.56 3.67
N THR A 94 -0.90 13.44 3.71
CA THR A 94 -0.70 14.46 2.66
C THR A 94 -0.17 13.86 1.37
N THR A 95 0.65 12.80 1.49
CA THR A 95 1.16 12.00 0.38
C THR A 95 1.20 10.51 0.77
N LEU A 96 1.23 9.61 -0.19
CA LEU A 96 1.39 8.17 0.08
C LEU A 96 2.75 7.87 0.74
N GLN A 97 3.76 8.71 0.51
CA GLN A 97 5.05 8.59 1.21
C GLN A 97 4.95 8.95 2.70
N HIS A 98 3.89 9.63 3.12
CA HIS A 98 3.59 9.92 4.52
C HIS A 98 2.67 8.87 5.15
N ALA A 99 2.12 7.93 4.37
CA ALA A 99 1.38 6.78 4.89
C ALA A 99 2.32 5.78 5.57
N TYR A 100 1.79 4.97 6.49
CA TYR A 100 2.65 4.12 7.32
C TYR A 100 3.46 3.06 6.54
N PRO A 101 3.00 2.46 5.42
CA PRO A 101 3.80 1.46 4.71
C PRO A 101 5.11 2.05 4.17
N ALA A 102 5.06 3.23 3.53
CA ALA A 102 6.25 3.93 3.05
C ALA A 102 7.14 4.40 4.22
N GLN A 103 6.52 4.94 5.27
CA GLN A 103 7.21 5.35 6.48
C GLN A 103 7.87 4.17 7.23
N LEU A 104 7.31 2.97 7.14
CA LEU A 104 7.85 1.73 7.69
C LEU A 104 9.04 1.24 6.86
N ARG A 105 8.91 1.23 5.52
CA ARG A 105 10.00 0.92 4.58
C ARG A 105 11.24 1.75 4.89
N ASP A 106 11.09 3.08 4.99
CA ASP A 106 12.23 3.97 5.16
C ASP A 106 12.90 3.81 6.53
N ARG A 107 12.10 3.58 7.59
CA ARG A 107 12.63 3.26 8.93
C ARG A 107 13.40 1.95 8.95
N LEU A 108 12.87 0.90 8.31
CA LEU A 108 13.52 -0.40 8.25
C LEU A 108 14.79 -0.37 7.39
N ARG A 109 14.79 0.34 6.26
CA ARG A 109 16.00 0.56 5.44
C ARG A 109 17.07 1.36 6.19
N GLY A 110 16.66 2.34 6.99
CA GLY A 110 17.57 3.09 7.86
C GLY A 110 18.21 2.22 8.95
N ALA A 111 17.44 1.29 9.55
CA ALA A 111 17.94 0.36 10.56
C ALA A 111 18.80 -0.77 9.98
N PHE A 112 18.47 -1.25 8.78
CA PHE A 112 19.14 -2.35 8.11
C PHE A 112 19.59 -1.93 6.69
N PRO A 113 20.67 -1.14 6.58
CA PRO A 113 21.12 -0.64 5.30
C PRO A 113 21.70 -1.75 4.42
N SER A 114 21.16 -1.89 3.21
CA SER A 114 21.63 -2.82 2.17
C SER A 114 22.81 -2.27 1.37
N GLY A 115 23.05 -0.95 1.43
CA GLY A 115 23.97 -0.24 0.55
C GLY A 115 23.36 0.21 -0.78
N ALA A 116 22.10 -0.15 -1.05
CA ALA A 116 21.30 0.46 -2.10
C ALA A 116 20.66 1.76 -1.62
N ARG A 117 20.26 2.61 -2.57
CA ARG A 117 19.43 3.79 -2.28
C ARG A 117 18.01 3.38 -1.90
N GLY A 118 17.42 2.46 -2.65
CA GLY A 118 16.11 1.89 -2.41
C GLY A 118 15.00 2.60 -3.19
N GLY A 119 14.19 1.85 -3.93
CA GLY A 119 13.10 2.38 -4.75
C GLY A 119 11.85 2.74 -3.96
N LEU A 120 10.77 3.12 -4.67
CA LEU A 120 9.47 3.40 -4.04
C LEU A 120 8.68 2.15 -3.66
N ASP A 121 9.18 0.96 -3.98
CA ASP A 121 8.50 -0.32 -3.88
C ASP A 121 7.27 -0.38 -4.80
N TYR A 122 6.17 -0.98 -4.36
CA TYR A 122 4.98 -1.16 -5.16
C TYR A 122 4.06 0.05 -5.11
N ILE A 123 3.70 0.54 -6.30
CA ILE A 123 2.69 1.57 -6.51
C ILE A 123 1.52 0.95 -7.28
N ALA A 124 0.32 1.04 -6.71
CA ALA A 124 -0.90 0.56 -7.35
C ALA A 124 -1.30 1.46 -8.53
N SER A 125 -2.01 0.87 -9.50
CA SER A 125 -2.49 1.62 -10.68
C SER A 125 -3.56 2.65 -10.31
N ARG A 126 -4.34 2.39 -9.26
CA ARG A 126 -5.33 3.33 -8.72
C ARG A 126 -5.41 3.27 -7.21
N HIS A 127 -5.97 4.32 -6.64
CA HIS A 127 -6.31 4.41 -5.24
C HIS A 127 -7.83 4.64 -5.05
N GLN A 128 -8.37 4.23 -3.90
CA GLN A 128 -9.76 4.48 -3.47
C GLN A 128 -9.86 5.55 -2.38
N ILE A 129 -8.73 5.90 -1.76
CA ILE A 129 -8.67 7.03 -0.83
C ILE A 129 -9.05 8.33 -1.52
N THR A 130 -9.59 9.26 -0.74
CA THR A 130 -9.94 10.60 -1.22
C THR A 130 -8.81 11.60 -1.01
N VAL A 131 -7.89 11.31 -0.10
CA VAL A 131 -6.71 12.15 0.18
C VAL A 131 -5.50 11.27 0.55
N PRO A 132 -4.41 11.28 -0.23
CA PRO A 132 -4.27 11.92 -1.55
C PRO A 132 -4.87 11.04 -2.67
N ALA A 133 -5.82 11.55 -3.47
CA ALA A 133 -6.47 10.74 -4.51
C ALA A 133 -5.58 10.46 -5.75
N ASP A 134 -4.63 11.35 -6.06
CA ASP A 134 -3.97 11.41 -7.37
C ASP A 134 -2.49 10.97 -7.35
N GLN A 135 -2.14 9.94 -6.58
CA GLN A 135 -0.75 9.48 -6.43
C GLN A 135 -0.45 8.08 -7.01
N GLY A 136 -1.39 7.50 -7.74
CA GLY A 136 -1.19 6.31 -8.56
C GLY A 136 -0.76 6.66 -9.99
N PHE A 137 -1.05 5.77 -10.95
CA PHE A 137 -0.84 6.05 -12.36
C PHE A 137 -1.77 7.17 -12.85
N ALA A 138 -1.21 8.13 -13.58
CA ALA A 138 -1.95 9.21 -14.22
C ALA A 138 -2.46 8.75 -15.59
N PHE A 139 -3.77 8.49 -15.69
CA PHE A 139 -4.39 8.08 -16.95
C PHE A 139 -4.83 9.29 -17.78
N SER A 140 -4.52 9.29 -19.07
CA SER A 140 -4.92 10.39 -19.97
C SER A 140 -6.41 10.37 -20.34
N GLY A 141 -7.10 9.24 -20.09
CA GLY A 141 -8.53 9.05 -20.34
C GLY A 141 -9.34 8.90 -19.06
N THR A 142 -10.43 8.14 -19.13
CA THR A 142 -11.30 7.84 -17.98
C THR A 142 -11.08 6.39 -17.54
N PRO A 143 -10.15 6.12 -16.61
CA PRO A 143 -9.91 4.76 -16.15
C PRO A 143 -11.14 4.21 -15.42
N ALA A 144 -11.46 2.94 -15.65
CA ALA A 144 -12.46 2.21 -14.89
C ALA A 144 -11.79 1.21 -13.95
N ALA A 145 -12.35 1.03 -12.76
CA ALA A 145 -11.95 -0.07 -11.90
C ALA A 145 -12.17 -1.41 -12.62
N GLY A 146 -11.16 -2.27 -12.61
CA GLY A 146 -11.29 -3.63 -13.14
C GLY A 146 -11.88 -4.60 -12.11
N GLY A 147 -11.50 -5.87 -12.24
CA GLY A 147 -11.87 -6.94 -11.31
C GLY A 147 -11.34 -6.76 -9.88
N ARG A 148 -11.54 -7.78 -9.05
CA ARG A 148 -11.01 -7.85 -7.68
C ARG A 148 -9.76 -8.76 -7.60
N HIS A 149 -8.97 -8.76 -8.66
CA HIS A 149 -7.72 -9.51 -8.78
C HIS A 149 -6.54 -8.59 -8.42
N GLY A 150 -5.32 -9.13 -8.42
CA GLY A 150 -4.13 -8.31 -8.17
C GLY A 150 -3.90 -7.93 -6.71
N TRP A 151 -2.66 -7.54 -6.40
CA TRP A 151 -2.29 -7.09 -5.06
C TRP A 151 -3.13 -5.89 -4.64
N GLY A 152 -3.67 -5.92 -3.41
CA GLY A 152 -4.59 -4.90 -2.91
C GLY A 152 -5.92 -4.76 -3.66
N ARG A 153 -6.21 -5.55 -4.71
CA ARG A 153 -7.48 -5.51 -5.47
C ARG A 153 -7.80 -4.13 -6.07
N ARG A 154 -6.77 -3.38 -6.44
CA ARG A 154 -6.85 -2.01 -6.98
C ARG A 154 -6.39 -1.95 -8.43
N VAL A 155 -7.01 -2.78 -9.28
CA VAL A 155 -6.68 -2.83 -10.70
C VAL A 155 -7.48 -1.82 -11.52
N VAL A 156 -6.90 -1.36 -12.62
CA VAL A 156 -7.55 -0.53 -13.65
C VAL A 156 -7.73 -1.37 -14.90
N MET A 157 -8.93 -1.38 -15.47
CA MET A 157 -9.16 -2.00 -16.78
C MET A 157 -8.58 -1.11 -17.88
N LEU A 158 -7.60 -1.62 -18.63
CA LEU A 158 -7.00 -0.88 -19.73
C LEU A 158 -7.86 -1.04 -20.98
N THR A 159 -8.26 0.08 -21.56
CA THR A 159 -9.05 0.16 -22.80
C THR A 159 -8.60 1.38 -23.60
N GLU A 160 -9.09 1.54 -24.83
CA GLU A 160 -8.92 2.79 -25.57
C GLU A 160 -9.44 4.02 -24.76
N ALA A 161 -10.54 3.85 -24.01
CA ALA A 161 -11.15 4.93 -23.23
C ALA A 161 -10.36 5.30 -21.96
N SER A 162 -9.61 4.37 -21.36
CA SER A 162 -8.74 4.69 -20.22
C SER A 162 -7.54 5.54 -20.66
N GLY A 163 -7.13 5.42 -21.93
CA GLY A 163 -5.86 5.95 -22.41
C GLY A 163 -4.64 5.28 -21.75
N PRO A 164 -3.43 5.70 -22.10
CA PRO A 164 -2.21 5.36 -21.36
C PRO A 164 -2.28 5.86 -19.91
N GLY A 165 -1.77 5.05 -18.99
CA GLY A 165 -1.42 5.45 -17.63
C GLY A 165 0.08 5.69 -17.52
N THR A 166 0.50 6.82 -16.95
CA THR A 166 1.91 7.14 -16.71
C THR A 166 2.25 7.16 -15.21
N TYR A 167 3.48 6.79 -14.88
CA TYR A 167 4.03 7.00 -13.55
C TYR A 167 5.49 7.42 -13.66
N THR A 168 5.85 8.50 -12.97
CA THR A 168 7.21 9.05 -12.99
C THR A 168 7.82 8.94 -11.60
N ALA A 169 9.02 8.38 -11.53
CA ALA A 169 9.78 8.27 -10.30
C ALA A 169 11.27 8.12 -10.59
N ARG A 170 12.09 8.39 -9.56
CA ARG A 170 13.47 7.93 -9.57
C ARG A 170 13.50 6.40 -9.48
N MET A 171 14.18 5.76 -10.41
CA MET A 171 14.33 4.31 -10.43
C MET A 171 15.54 3.87 -11.25
N THR A 172 16.04 2.68 -10.98
CA THR A 172 17.03 1.96 -11.80
C THR A 172 16.39 0.81 -12.56
N SER A 173 15.22 0.35 -12.13
CA SER A 173 14.39 -0.57 -12.89
C SER A 173 12.95 -0.57 -12.39
N ALA A 174 12.06 -1.11 -13.20
CA ALA A 174 10.66 -1.28 -12.86
C ALA A 174 10.13 -2.63 -13.29
N ARG A 175 9.18 -3.13 -12.51
CA ARG A 175 8.42 -4.34 -12.78
C ARG A 175 6.93 -3.98 -12.87
N VAL A 176 6.41 -3.89 -14.09
CA VAL A 176 4.99 -3.64 -14.35
C VAL A 176 4.18 -4.90 -14.07
N CYS A 177 3.21 -4.79 -13.16
CA CYS A 177 2.35 -5.86 -12.69
C CYS A 177 0.96 -5.72 -13.33
N TRP A 178 0.52 -6.74 -14.07
CA TRP A 178 -0.78 -6.71 -14.74
C TRP A 178 -1.46 -8.07 -14.70
N TRP A 179 -2.76 -8.09 -14.99
CA TRP A 179 -3.58 -9.27 -15.03
C TRP A 179 -4.15 -9.48 -16.44
N ALA A 180 -4.04 -10.71 -16.94
CA ALA A 180 -4.62 -11.14 -18.19
C ALA A 180 -5.76 -12.13 -17.95
N PRO A 181 -7.03 -11.76 -18.21
CA PRO A 181 -8.14 -12.72 -18.13
C PRO A 181 -8.04 -13.86 -19.15
N GLY A 182 -7.30 -13.67 -20.24
CA GLY A 182 -7.13 -14.63 -21.33
C GLY A 182 -5.95 -14.27 -22.24
N LEU A 183 -5.67 -15.15 -23.22
CA LEU A 183 -4.51 -15.04 -24.12
C LEU A 183 -4.62 -13.92 -25.17
N ASP A 184 -5.80 -13.31 -25.31
CA ASP A 184 -6.02 -12.17 -26.19
C ASP A 184 -5.64 -10.83 -25.52
N ALA A 185 -5.36 -10.83 -24.22
CA ALA A 185 -4.95 -9.64 -23.48
C ALA A 185 -3.52 -9.21 -23.84
N ALA A 186 -3.34 -7.93 -24.10
CA ALA A 186 -2.03 -7.35 -24.39
C ALA A 186 -1.95 -5.89 -23.92
N ILE A 187 -0.78 -5.51 -23.41
CA ILE A 187 -0.45 -4.13 -23.03
C ILE A 187 0.70 -3.61 -23.89
N THR A 188 0.80 -2.30 -24.03
CA THR A 188 2.07 -1.67 -24.39
C THR A 188 2.75 -1.11 -23.15
N VAL A 189 4.08 -1.23 -23.09
CA VAL A 189 4.90 -0.57 -22.06
C VAL A 189 5.97 0.25 -22.74
N GLN A 190 6.18 1.46 -22.26
CA GLN A 190 7.18 2.39 -22.74
C GLN A 190 7.91 2.98 -21.54
N VAL A 191 9.24 3.10 -21.65
CA VAL A 191 10.07 3.83 -20.68
C VAL A 191 10.58 5.09 -21.35
N ASP A 192 10.37 6.23 -20.68
CA ASP A 192 10.68 7.57 -21.17
C ASP A 192 10.11 7.80 -22.59
N GLY A 193 10.86 8.46 -23.47
CA GLY A 193 10.52 8.66 -24.87
C GLY A 193 10.88 7.49 -25.80
N GLY A 194 11.13 6.29 -25.27
CA GLY A 194 11.49 5.11 -26.06
C GLY A 194 10.34 4.57 -26.92
N GLU A 195 10.65 3.60 -27.80
CA GLU A 195 9.60 2.91 -28.58
C GLU A 195 8.74 2.02 -27.67
N PRO A 196 7.40 2.04 -27.80
CA PRO A 196 6.53 1.15 -27.04
C PRO A 196 6.76 -0.33 -27.37
N GLU A 197 6.96 -1.16 -26.35
CA GLU A 197 6.99 -2.61 -26.46
C GLU A 197 5.59 -3.17 -26.26
N THR A 198 5.13 -4.06 -27.16
CA THR A 198 3.86 -4.78 -26.98
C THR A 198 4.09 -6.10 -26.25
N VAL A 199 3.55 -6.21 -25.03
CA VAL A 199 3.59 -7.42 -24.19
C VAL A 199 2.25 -8.16 -24.33
N ARG A 200 2.30 -9.41 -24.79
CA ARG A 200 1.11 -10.26 -24.98
C ARG A 200 1.00 -11.30 -23.88
N ALA A 201 -0.23 -11.64 -23.50
CA ALA A 201 -0.47 -12.68 -22.52
C ALA A 201 -0.09 -14.07 -23.07
N GLU A 202 0.85 -14.73 -22.42
CA GLU A 202 1.22 -16.12 -22.72
C GLU A 202 0.38 -17.13 -21.90
N ALA A 203 -0.24 -16.66 -20.83
CA ALA A 203 -1.16 -17.39 -19.97
C ALA A 203 -2.21 -16.44 -19.39
N GLY A 204 -3.34 -16.99 -18.94
CA GLY A 204 -4.28 -16.24 -18.10
C GLY A 204 -3.77 -16.14 -16.66
N GLY A 205 -3.95 -14.99 -16.02
CA GLY A 205 -3.56 -14.73 -14.63
C GLY A 205 -2.64 -13.53 -14.47
N SER A 206 -1.88 -13.51 -13.38
CA SER A 206 -0.92 -12.45 -13.07
C SER A 206 0.30 -12.57 -13.96
N LEU A 207 0.60 -11.48 -14.67
CA LEU A 207 1.76 -11.36 -15.54
C LEU A 207 2.59 -10.13 -15.17
N THR A 208 3.83 -10.15 -15.62
CA THR A 208 4.81 -9.15 -15.28
C THR A 208 5.65 -8.80 -16.50
N TRP A 209 5.95 -7.52 -16.67
CA TRP A 209 7.01 -7.04 -17.56
C TRP A 209 8.10 -6.36 -16.71
N THR A 210 9.36 -6.51 -17.08
CA THR A 210 10.50 -5.90 -16.37
C THR A 210 11.26 -5.01 -17.32
N SER A 211 11.57 -3.78 -16.89
CA SER A 211 12.35 -2.84 -17.68
C SER A 211 13.79 -3.33 -17.89
N PRO A 212 14.48 -2.81 -18.91
CA PRO A 212 15.94 -2.81 -18.90
C PRO A 212 16.50 -2.14 -17.63
N GLN A 213 17.77 -2.42 -17.33
CA GLN A 213 18.50 -1.67 -16.31
C GLN A 213 18.69 -0.22 -16.77
N LEU A 214 18.39 0.71 -15.89
CA LEU A 214 18.50 2.15 -16.07
C LEU A 214 19.53 2.72 -15.09
N GLU A 215 20.02 3.91 -15.39
CA GLU A 215 20.76 4.72 -14.42
C GLU A 215 19.80 5.19 -13.32
N SER A 216 20.31 5.48 -12.11
CA SER A 216 19.46 6.07 -11.07
C SER A 216 19.12 7.51 -11.43
N ALA A 217 17.98 7.70 -12.06
CA ALA A 217 17.43 8.99 -12.46
C ALA A 217 15.91 8.95 -12.44
N GLU A 218 15.28 10.11 -12.62
CA GLU A 218 13.84 10.18 -12.85
C GLU A 218 13.52 9.60 -14.23
N HIS A 219 12.62 8.61 -14.26
CA HIS A 219 12.16 7.94 -15.45
C HIS A 219 10.63 7.85 -15.44
N GLU A 220 10.02 7.88 -16.61
CA GLU A 220 8.58 7.72 -16.80
C GLU A 220 8.27 6.33 -17.35
N ILE A 221 7.30 5.63 -16.76
CA ILE A 221 6.73 4.41 -17.31
C ILE A 221 5.34 4.75 -17.84
N THR A 222 5.10 4.44 -19.11
CA THR A 222 3.79 4.52 -19.73
C THR A 222 3.26 3.11 -20.01
N VAL A 223 2.05 2.80 -19.56
CA VAL A 223 1.36 1.54 -19.83
C VAL A 223 0.03 1.81 -20.53
N ALA A 224 -0.22 1.19 -21.67
CA ALA A 224 -1.45 1.35 -22.45
C ALA A 224 -2.05 0.01 -22.88
N TRP A 225 -3.32 0.08 -23.30
CA TRP A 225 -4.03 -1.05 -23.89
C TRP A 225 -3.51 -1.37 -25.29
N ALA A 226 -3.23 -2.65 -25.58
CA ALA A 226 -2.83 -3.13 -26.91
C ALA A 226 -3.76 -4.20 -27.49
N GLY A 227 -4.67 -4.75 -26.69
CA GLY A 227 -5.65 -5.77 -27.13
C GLY A 227 -6.29 -6.50 -25.96
N GLY A 228 -7.44 -7.15 -26.20
CA GLY A 228 -8.16 -7.95 -25.21
C GLY A 228 -8.67 -7.13 -24.01
N LYS A 229 -8.65 -7.73 -22.81
CA LYS A 229 -9.12 -7.11 -21.55
C LYS A 229 -8.06 -7.13 -20.43
N PRO A 230 -6.84 -6.63 -20.65
CA PRO A 230 -5.82 -6.55 -19.61
C PRO A 230 -6.24 -5.59 -18.50
N GLU A 231 -5.81 -5.88 -17.28
CA GLU A 231 -6.00 -5.00 -16.13
C GLU A 231 -4.63 -4.65 -15.55
N LEU A 232 -4.33 -3.37 -15.37
CA LEU A 232 -3.10 -2.92 -14.74
C LEU A 232 -3.25 -3.01 -13.22
N GLU A 233 -2.38 -3.76 -12.56
CA GLU A 233 -2.33 -3.81 -11.09
C GLU A 233 -1.51 -2.64 -10.55
N GLY A 234 -0.33 -2.38 -11.12
CA GLY A 234 0.60 -1.37 -10.65
C GLY A 234 2.01 -1.62 -11.15
N ALA A 235 3.02 -1.04 -10.49
CA ALA A 235 4.42 -1.29 -10.76
C ALA A 235 5.24 -1.38 -9.47
N TRP A 236 6.24 -2.26 -9.45
CA TRP A 236 7.25 -2.31 -8.40
C TRP A 236 8.51 -1.61 -8.91
N LEU A 237 8.90 -0.54 -8.22
CA LEU A 237 9.95 0.39 -8.62
C LEU A 237 11.17 0.23 -7.72
N PHE A 238 12.33 0.06 -8.33
CA PHE A 238 13.60 -0.21 -7.67
C PHE A 238 14.60 0.92 -7.90
N ASP A 239 15.53 1.13 -6.98
CA ASP A 239 16.66 2.06 -7.08
C ASP A 239 17.92 1.44 -6.46
N GLY A 240 18.52 0.51 -7.22
CA GLY A 240 19.70 -0.28 -6.86
C GLY A 240 19.46 -1.40 -5.84
N ASP A 241 18.19 -1.70 -5.55
CA ASP A 241 17.69 -2.65 -4.56
C ASP A 241 16.84 -3.77 -5.16
N GLU A 242 17.02 -4.06 -6.45
CA GLU A 242 16.33 -5.14 -7.16
C GLU A 242 16.44 -6.50 -6.45
N GLU A 243 17.65 -6.82 -6.00
CA GLU A 243 18.01 -8.13 -5.42
C GLU A 243 18.39 -8.05 -3.92
N ARG A 244 18.28 -6.87 -3.31
CA ARG A 244 18.69 -6.63 -1.92
C ARG A 244 17.81 -5.60 -1.21
N GLY A 245 17.97 -5.48 0.10
CA GLY A 245 17.28 -4.48 0.90
C GLY A 245 15.87 -4.90 1.32
N ILE A 246 15.27 -4.03 2.11
CA ILE A 246 13.91 -4.21 2.64
C ILE A 246 12.92 -3.54 1.72
N HIS A 247 11.83 -4.23 1.41
CA HIS A 247 10.72 -3.77 0.58
C HIS A 247 9.42 -3.92 1.37
N VAL A 248 8.54 -2.93 1.30
CA VAL A 248 7.21 -2.94 1.90
C VAL A 248 6.18 -2.75 0.78
N ILE A 249 5.47 -3.82 0.44
CA ILE A 249 4.54 -3.90 -0.67
C ILE A 249 3.14 -3.55 -0.16
N GLU A 250 2.68 -2.33 -0.48
CA GLU A 250 1.40 -1.78 -0.01
C GLU A 250 0.21 -2.36 -0.79
N GLY A 251 -0.70 -3.02 -0.08
CA GLY A 251 -1.89 -3.70 -0.61
C GLY A 251 -3.18 -3.32 0.10
N GLY A 252 -3.26 -2.08 0.59
CA GLY A 252 -4.45 -1.47 1.16
C GLY A 252 -5.55 -1.26 0.12
N ASN A 253 -6.79 -1.20 0.59
CA ASN A 253 -7.97 -0.95 -0.24
C ASN A 253 -9.06 -0.32 0.61
N SER A 254 -9.33 0.97 0.43
CA SER A 254 -10.24 1.72 1.29
C SER A 254 -11.63 1.09 1.39
N GLY A 255 -12.11 0.96 2.63
CA GLY A 255 -13.37 0.27 2.94
C GLY A 255 -13.29 -1.26 2.88
N SER A 256 -12.10 -1.82 2.64
CA SER A 256 -11.87 -3.27 2.71
C SER A 256 -12.14 -3.81 4.10
N GLN A 257 -12.59 -5.05 4.12
CA GLN A 257 -12.87 -5.85 5.29
C GLN A 257 -12.19 -7.20 5.09
N LEU A 258 -11.79 -7.85 6.17
CA LEU A 258 -11.03 -9.09 6.14
C LEU A 258 -11.71 -10.19 5.30
N TRP A 259 -13.03 -10.29 5.41
CA TRP A 259 -13.83 -11.28 4.67
C TRP A 259 -13.71 -11.16 3.14
N GLN A 260 -13.40 -9.96 2.64
CA GLN A 260 -13.28 -9.72 1.21
C GLN A 260 -11.94 -10.21 0.65
N LEU A 261 -10.98 -10.51 1.52
CA LEU A 261 -9.74 -11.20 1.17
C LEU A 261 -9.87 -12.71 1.34
N SER A 262 -10.67 -13.15 2.31
CA SER A 262 -10.89 -14.57 2.63
C SER A 262 -11.99 -15.25 1.80
N GLU A 263 -12.77 -14.50 1.00
CA GLU A 263 -14.06 -14.88 0.36
C GLU A 263 -14.38 -16.40 0.27
N LYS A 264 -14.98 -16.93 1.34
CA LYS A 264 -15.66 -18.23 1.45
C LYS A 264 -16.96 -18.33 0.60
N ALA A 265 -17.18 -17.46 -0.39
CA ALA A 265 -18.50 -17.12 -0.93
C ALA A 265 -18.68 -17.26 -2.46
N ARG A 266 -17.84 -18.03 -3.18
CA ARG A 266 -18.12 -18.33 -4.60
C ARG A 266 -17.99 -19.80 -4.99
N PRO A 267 -18.83 -20.29 -5.92
CA PRO A 267 -18.76 -21.64 -6.48
C PRO A 267 -17.46 -21.97 -7.25
N ASP A 268 -16.62 -20.98 -7.58
CA ASP A 268 -15.36 -21.12 -8.33
C ASP A 268 -14.08 -20.95 -7.48
N GLY A 269 -14.21 -20.62 -6.19
CA GLY A 269 -13.35 -21.15 -5.14
C GLY A 269 -11.97 -20.55 -4.85
N VAL A 270 -11.55 -19.40 -5.40
CA VAL A 270 -10.35 -18.67 -4.92
C VAL A 270 -10.52 -17.17 -5.12
N SER A 271 -10.27 -16.37 -4.06
CA SER A 271 -10.04 -14.94 -4.21
C SER A 271 -8.76 -14.73 -5.01
N THR A 272 -8.91 -14.45 -6.30
CA THR A 272 -7.86 -14.52 -7.32
C THR A 272 -6.73 -13.51 -7.11
N TRP A 273 -6.88 -12.56 -6.20
CA TRP A 273 -5.78 -11.69 -5.75
C TRP A 273 -4.57 -12.49 -5.24
N ILE A 274 -4.79 -13.63 -4.56
CA ILE A 274 -3.68 -14.42 -3.99
C ILE A 274 -2.74 -14.94 -5.07
N ARG A 275 -3.25 -15.13 -6.30
CA ARG A 275 -2.44 -15.57 -7.45
C ARG A 275 -1.41 -14.52 -7.88
N SER A 276 -1.58 -13.27 -7.50
CA SER A 276 -0.59 -12.21 -7.74
C SER A 276 0.50 -12.17 -6.68
N ALA A 277 0.28 -12.73 -5.48
CA ALA A 277 1.25 -12.63 -4.39
C ALA A 277 2.62 -13.28 -4.65
N PRO A 278 2.73 -14.45 -5.31
CA PRO A 278 4.03 -15.11 -5.53
C PRO A 278 5.08 -14.23 -6.22
N ARG A 279 4.68 -13.23 -7.02
CA ARG A 279 5.62 -12.33 -7.73
C ARG A 279 6.46 -11.43 -6.80
N PHE A 280 6.01 -11.24 -5.56
CA PHE A 280 6.67 -10.37 -4.59
C PHE A 280 7.58 -11.13 -3.64
N GLU A 281 7.53 -12.48 -3.64
CA GLU A 281 8.39 -13.34 -2.80
C GLU A 281 8.38 -12.88 -1.33
N LEU A 282 7.18 -12.73 -0.77
CA LEU A 282 7.00 -12.15 0.56
C LEU A 282 7.64 -13.03 1.64
N ASP A 283 8.43 -12.38 2.51
CA ASP A 283 9.05 -12.94 3.71
C ASP A 283 8.24 -12.64 4.98
N LEU A 284 7.23 -11.77 4.88
CA LEU A 284 6.27 -11.48 5.94
C LEU A 284 4.95 -11.00 5.32
N TRP A 285 3.84 -11.52 5.84
CA TRP A 285 2.50 -11.02 5.56
C TRP A 285 2.01 -10.18 6.74
N MET A 286 1.51 -8.98 6.48
CA MET A 286 0.95 -8.09 7.49
C MET A 286 -0.49 -7.70 7.14
N PRO A 287 -1.49 -8.51 7.52
CA PRO A 287 -2.88 -8.10 7.42
C PRO A 287 -3.22 -7.05 8.49
N GLU A 288 -3.59 -5.84 8.05
CA GLU A 288 -4.08 -4.71 8.84
C GLU A 288 -5.55 -4.48 8.47
N HIS A 289 -6.44 -5.16 9.17
CA HIS A 289 -7.88 -4.97 9.04
C HIS A 289 -8.47 -4.85 10.44
N LEU A 290 -9.80 -4.68 10.52
CA LEU A 290 -10.68 -4.73 11.69
C LEU A 290 -11.52 -3.45 11.83
N ILE A 291 -11.00 -2.25 11.45
CA ILE A 291 -11.73 -0.98 11.65
C ILE A 291 -13.07 -0.93 10.89
N ASN A 292 -13.12 -1.57 9.72
CA ASN A 292 -14.32 -1.72 8.90
C ASN A 292 -15.09 -3.00 9.24
N ASP A 293 -14.41 -4.07 9.67
CA ASP A 293 -15.05 -5.33 10.01
C ASP A 293 -16.00 -5.19 11.21
N VAL A 294 -15.57 -4.50 12.28
CA VAL A 294 -16.37 -4.33 13.51
C VAL A 294 -17.71 -3.60 13.29
N VAL A 295 -17.89 -2.96 12.13
CA VAL A 295 -19.15 -2.29 11.77
C VAL A 295 -20.24 -3.29 11.42
N VAL A 296 -19.86 -4.44 10.83
CA VAL A 296 -20.82 -5.37 10.21
C VAL A 296 -20.56 -6.84 10.52
N ARG A 297 -19.42 -7.18 11.14
CA ARG A 297 -19.02 -8.55 11.48
C ARG A 297 -18.93 -8.73 12.98
N THR A 298 -19.44 -9.86 13.46
CA THR A 298 -19.25 -10.35 14.83
C THR A 298 -17.82 -10.88 15.03
N PRO A 299 -17.34 -11.00 16.29
CA PRO A 299 -16.04 -11.61 16.56
C PRO A 299 -15.87 -13.02 15.97
N GLU A 300 -16.91 -13.87 16.03
CA GLU A 300 -16.85 -15.22 15.46
C GLU A 300 -16.70 -15.22 13.92
N GLU A 301 -17.35 -14.28 13.24
CA GLU A 301 -17.15 -14.10 11.79
C GLU A 301 -15.73 -13.65 11.48
N VAL A 302 -15.19 -12.67 12.23
CA VAL A 302 -13.80 -12.21 12.08
C VAL A 302 -12.81 -13.35 12.30
N ARG A 303 -13.03 -14.20 13.31
CA ARG A 303 -12.21 -15.40 13.55
C ARG A 303 -12.24 -16.34 12.35
N SER A 304 -13.43 -16.64 11.80
CA SER A 304 -13.57 -17.49 10.63
C SER A 304 -12.89 -16.87 9.39
N ASP A 305 -13.03 -15.57 9.19
CA ASP A 305 -12.44 -14.87 8.05
C ASP A 305 -10.91 -14.83 8.14
N ALA A 306 -10.36 -14.61 9.35
CA ALA A 306 -8.93 -14.67 9.61
C ALA A 306 -8.36 -16.07 9.36
N ALA A 307 -9.03 -17.12 9.85
CA ALA A 307 -8.61 -18.50 9.62
C ALA A 307 -8.56 -18.85 8.12
N VAL A 308 -9.58 -18.44 7.35
CA VAL A 308 -9.60 -18.68 5.91
C VAL A 308 -8.54 -17.85 5.18
N LEU A 309 -8.24 -16.63 5.63
CA LEU A 309 -7.13 -15.85 5.07
C LEU A 309 -5.78 -16.54 5.31
N ILE A 310 -5.54 -17.08 6.51
CA ILE A 310 -4.33 -17.85 6.82
C ILE A 310 -4.24 -19.06 5.87
N GLU A 311 -5.31 -19.86 5.77
CA GLU A 311 -5.37 -21.00 4.85
C GLU A 311 -5.06 -20.59 3.40
N LEU A 312 -5.62 -19.47 2.94
CA LEU A 312 -5.40 -18.94 1.60
C LEU A 312 -3.94 -18.53 1.38
N ILE A 313 -3.32 -17.81 2.33
CA ILE A 313 -1.90 -17.43 2.26
C ILE A 313 -1.02 -18.68 2.16
N ARG A 314 -1.31 -19.70 2.98
CA ARG A 314 -0.57 -20.97 3.00
C ARG A 314 -0.66 -21.76 1.69
N THR A 315 -1.60 -21.46 0.80
CA THR A 315 -1.60 -22.05 -0.55
C THR A 315 -0.44 -21.58 -1.44
N THR A 316 0.24 -20.49 -1.05
CA THR A 316 1.29 -19.85 -1.86
C THR A 316 2.55 -19.48 -1.09
N SER A 317 2.54 -19.51 0.24
CA SER A 317 3.63 -18.98 1.06
C SER A 317 3.74 -19.65 2.43
N GLU A 318 4.99 -19.96 2.80
CA GLU A 318 5.38 -20.42 4.15
C GLU A 318 5.86 -19.26 5.03
N ALA A 319 5.77 -18.01 4.56
CA ALA A 319 6.24 -16.86 5.32
C ALA A 319 5.35 -16.58 6.54
N PRO A 320 5.90 -16.02 7.63
CA PRO A 320 5.10 -15.64 8.78
C PRO A 320 3.98 -14.65 8.46
N ILE A 321 2.92 -14.68 9.27
CA ILE A 321 1.76 -13.80 9.19
C ILE A 321 1.66 -13.02 10.50
N LEU A 322 1.63 -11.69 10.42
CA LEU A 322 1.45 -10.81 11.57
C LEU A 322 0.19 -9.98 11.37
N PHE A 323 -0.90 -10.34 12.03
CA PHE A 323 -2.06 -9.48 12.08
C PHE A 323 -1.73 -8.23 12.90
N THR A 324 -2.04 -7.06 12.34
CA THR A 324 -1.72 -5.77 12.95
C THR A 324 -2.98 -4.90 13.11
N PRO A 325 -3.98 -5.36 13.88
CA PRO A 325 -5.25 -4.64 14.00
C PRO A 325 -5.02 -3.21 14.54
N PRO A 326 -5.71 -2.20 13.98
CA PRO A 326 -5.49 -0.79 14.30
C PRO A 326 -6.06 -0.42 15.68
N TYR A 327 -6.43 0.84 15.88
CA TYR A 327 -7.04 1.34 17.12
C TYR A 327 -8.52 0.93 17.27
N GLU A 328 -9.00 0.99 18.52
CA GLU A 328 -10.41 0.79 18.86
C GLU A 328 -11.28 1.96 18.38
N ARG A 329 -12.52 1.69 18.00
CA ARG A 329 -13.52 2.75 17.74
C ARG A 329 -14.29 3.06 19.02
N THR A 330 -14.58 4.34 19.27
CA THR A 330 -15.44 4.75 20.41
C THR A 330 -16.83 4.12 20.36
N THR A 331 -17.31 3.82 19.14
CA THR A 331 -18.60 3.16 18.93
C THR A 331 -18.41 1.84 18.19
N LEU A 332 -18.86 0.74 18.82
CA LEU A 332 -19.02 -0.58 18.19
C LEU A 332 -20.51 -0.81 17.89
N PRO A 333 -20.93 -0.87 16.61
CA PRO A 333 -22.35 -0.99 16.25
C PRO A 333 -23.02 -2.30 16.68
N ILE A 334 -22.24 -3.38 16.81
CA ILE A 334 -22.76 -4.68 17.19
C ILE A 334 -22.92 -4.74 18.71
N ARG A 335 -24.15 -4.95 19.17
CA ARG A 335 -24.46 -4.92 20.60
C ARG A 335 -23.78 -6.06 21.35
N GLY A 336 -23.21 -5.74 22.50
CA GLY A 336 -22.66 -6.73 23.43
C GLY A 336 -21.26 -7.22 23.06
N THR A 337 -20.61 -6.63 22.06
CA THR A 337 -19.21 -6.91 21.72
C THR A 337 -18.30 -5.79 22.22
N THR A 338 -17.05 -6.15 22.48
CA THR A 338 -15.96 -5.26 22.89
C THR A 338 -14.80 -5.39 21.90
N TRP A 339 -13.91 -4.40 21.85
CA TRP A 339 -12.69 -4.52 21.03
C TRP A 339 -11.85 -5.74 21.40
N ALA A 340 -11.76 -6.05 22.71
CA ALA A 340 -11.06 -7.22 23.20
C ALA A 340 -11.63 -8.54 22.64
N ASP A 341 -12.94 -8.64 22.41
CA ASP A 341 -13.55 -9.83 21.80
C ASP A 341 -13.05 -10.05 20.37
N TYR A 342 -12.89 -8.96 19.60
CA TYR A 342 -12.37 -9.03 18.23
C TYR A 342 -10.88 -9.37 18.18
N ILE A 343 -10.09 -8.80 19.09
CA ILE A 343 -8.67 -9.13 19.20
C ILE A 343 -8.49 -10.58 19.66
N GLY A 344 -9.33 -11.04 20.60
CA GLY A 344 -9.41 -12.46 20.99
C GLY A 344 -9.70 -13.36 19.79
N ALA A 345 -10.68 -13.00 18.96
CA ALA A 345 -11.00 -13.72 17.73
C ALA A 345 -9.83 -13.83 16.73
N LEU A 346 -9.04 -12.76 16.55
CA LEU A 346 -7.83 -12.81 15.72
C LEU A 346 -6.75 -13.70 16.34
N ARG A 347 -6.54 -13.62 17.66
CA ARG A 347 -5.57 -14.48 18.38
C ARG A 347 -5.96 -15.94 18.31
N ASP A 348 -7.25 -16.25 18.48
CA ASP A 348 -7.77 -17.61 18.38
C ASP A 348 -7.54 -18.19 16.98
N ALA A 349 -7.77 -17.40 15.92
CA ALA A 349 -7.48 -17.83 14.55
C ALA A 349 -5.98 -18.02 14.30
N ALA A 350 -5.14 -17.07 14.74
CA ALA A 350 -3.69 -17.15 14.57
C ALA A 350 -3.08 -18.34 15.33
N SER A 351 -3.61 -18.69 16.51
CA SER A 351 -3.10 -19.80 17.34
C SER A 351 -3.11 -21.17 16.66
N ALA A 352 -3.89 -21.34 15.59
CA ALA A 352 -3.94 -22.56 14.79
C ALA A 352 -2.74 -22.73 13.84
N ASP A 353 -1.95 -21.68 13.61
CA ASP A 353 -0.79 -21.67 12.72
C ASP A 353 0.48 -21.23 13.48
N PRO A 354 1.54 -22.05 13.54
CA PRO A 354 2.74 -21.74 14.33
C PRO A 354 3.55 -20.55 13.80
N LEU A 355 3.25 -20.08 12.59
CA LEU A 355 3.88 -18.93 11.94
C LEU A 355 2.89 -17.77 11.81
N ALA A 356 1.82 -17.72 12.62
CA ALA A 356 0.90 -16.59 12.68
C ALA A 356 0.86 -15.99 14.10
N ASP A 357 0.81 -14.65 14.17
CA ASP A 357 0.69 -13.92 15.44
C ASP A 357 -0.14 -12.63 15.27
N VAL A 358 -0.53 -12.02 16.39
CA VAL A 358 -1.28 -10.77 16.46
C VAL A 358 -0.50 -9.74 17.26
N PHE A 359 -0.12 -8.64 16.60
CA PHE A 359 0.49 -7.48 17.24
C PHE A 359 -0.48 -6.29 17.23
N GLU A 360 -0.98 -5.95 18.41
CA GLU A 360 -2.03 -4.95 18.59
C GLU A 360 -1.46 -3.52 18.54
N ILE A 361 -1.23 -3.00 17.33
CA ILE A 361 -0.68 -1.66 17.14
C ILE A 361 -1.57 -0.57 17.75
N GLY A 362 -2.89 -0.83 17.80
CA GLY A 362 -3.89 -0.04 18.52
C GLY A 362 -3.51 0.34 19.95
N ALA A 363 -2.70 -0.46 20.63
CA ALA A 363 -2.25 -0.18 22.00
C ALA A 363 -1.21 0.96 22.11
N HIS A 364 -0.56 1.36 21.00
CA HIS A 364 0.57 2.30 20.99
C HIS A 364 0.32 3.62 20.23
N ILE A 365 -0.79 3.66 19.51
CA ILE A 365 -1.44 4.84 18.90
C ILE A 365 -2.57 5.28 19.86
N PRO A 366 -3.35 6.36 19.63
CA PRO A 366 -4.46 6.66 20.53
C PRO A 366 -5.35 5.43 20.61
N ARG A 367 -5.45 4.85 21.81
CA ARG A 367 -6.08 3.53 22.02
C ARG A 367 -7.45 3.44 21.36
N MET A 368 -8.16 4.56 21.36
CA MET A 368 -9.52 4.71 20.87
C MET A 368 -9.61 5.93 19.96
N VAL A 369 -10.41 5.85 18.89
CA VAL A 369 -10.69 6.95 17.96
C VAL A 369 -12.19 7.13 17.77
N GLY A 370 -12.62 8.36 17.50
CA GLY A 370 -14.04 8.71 17.36
C GLY A 370 -14.46 9.84 18.30
N GLU A 371 -15.76 10.17 18.26
CA GLU A 371 -16.33 11.19 19.12
C GLU A 371 -16.05 10.90 20.60
N GLY A 372 -15.45 11.87 21.30
CA GLY A 372 -15.08 11.75 22.72
C GLY A 372 -13.76 11.03 23.00
N ALA A 373 -13.06 10.52 21.97
CA ALA A 373 -11.73 9.96 22.14
C ALA A 373 -10.68 11.03 22.45
N SER A 374 -9.69 10.68 23.28
CA SER A 374 -8.54 11.53 23.56
C SER A 374 -7.46 11.31 22.51
N ASP A 375 -7.06 12.38 21.81
CA ASP A 375 -5.90 12.41 20.92
C ASP A 375 -4.91 13.49 21.39
N PRO A 376 -4.17 13.22 22.49
CA PRO A 376 -3.32 14.24 23.12
C PRO A 376 -2.12 14.66 22.26
N TYR A 377 -1.77 13.86 21.24
CA TYR A 377 -0.63 14.12 20.36
C TYR A 377 -1.05 14.67 18.99
N GLY A 378 -2.35 14.77 18.71
CA GLY A 378 -2.88 15.28 17.44
C GLY A 378 -2.52 14.37 16.27
N TRP A 379 -2.62 13.06 16.45
CA TRP A 379 -2.30 12.04 15.45
C TRP A 379 -3.45 11.72 14.51
N MET A 380 -4.68 12.07 14.89
CA MET A 380 -5.89 11.77 14.13
C MET A 380 -6.35 12.99 13.33
N GLY A 381 -6.84 12.73 12.12
CA GLY A 381 -7.61 13.67 11.31
C GLY A 381 -9.10 13.68 11.67
N PRO A 382 -9.90 14.53 11.01
CA PRO A 382 -11.32 14.72 11.32
C PRO A 382 -12.20 13.48 11.11
N ASP A 383 -11.78 12.53 10.26
CA ASP A 383 -12.57 11.34 9.91
C ASP A 383 -12.10 10.04 10.59
N ASN A 384 -11.32 10.16 11.67
CA ASN A 384 -10.71 9.04 12.41
C ASN A 384 -9.67 8.26 11.62
N HIS A 385 -9.09 8.86 10.58
CA HIS A 385 -7.87 8.38 9.92
C HIS A 385 -6.65 9.06 10.52
N PRO A 386 -5.48 8.40 10.56
CA PRO A 386 -4.25 9.07 10.95
C PRO A 386 -3.91 10.22 9.99
N ASN A 387 -3.36 11.30 10.51
CA ASN A 387 -2.64 12.28 9.69
C ASN A 387 -1.17 11.85 9.54
N ASP A 388 -0.34 12.64 8.86
CA ASP A 388 1.09 12.36 8.65
C ASP A 388 1.84 11.96 9.94
N ARG A 389 1.55 12.64 11.06
CA ARG A 389 2.18 12.34 12.36
C ARG A 389 1.66 11.04 12.96
N GLY A 390 0.37 10.75 12.78
CA GLY A 390 -0.23 9.48 13.18
C GLY A 390 0.31 8.30 12.38
N TYR A 391 0.48 8.45 11.07
CA TYR A 391 1.10 7.42 10.23
C TYR A 391 2.58 7.22 10.54
N ALA A 392 3.31 8.31 10.82
CA ALA A 392 4.66 8.21 11.37
C ALA A 392 4.69 7.40 12.67
N ARG A 393 3.71 7.61 13.57
CA ARG A 393 3.60 6.83 14.80
C ARG A 393 3.31 5.35 14.53
N PHE A 394 2.39 5.04 13.63
CA PHE A 394 2.13 3.66 13.19
C PHE A 394 3.43 2.98 12.75
N ALA A 395 4.17 3.64 11.85
CA ALA A 395 5.42 3.13 11.32
C ALA A 395 6.50 2.97 12.40
N GLU A 396 6.61 3.87 13.38
CA GLU A 396 7.54 3.74 14.51
C GLU A 396 7.26 2.49 15.35
N VAL A 397 5.99 2.24 15.67
CA VAL A 397 5.59 1.09 16.49
C VAL A 397 5.85 -0.21 15.75
N LEU A 398 5.44 -0.30 14.48
CA LEU A 398 5.67 -1.47 13.64
C LEU A 398 7.17 -1.70 13.42
N ALA A 399 7.94 -0.63 13.18
CA ALA A 399 9.38 -0.71 13.06
C ALA A 399 10.00 -1.29 14.34
N ALA A 400 9.56 -0.90 15.54
CA ALA A 400 10.06 -1.47 16.79
C ALA A 400 9.78 -2.98 16.91
N LYS A 401 8.57 -3.45 16.54
CA LYS A 401 8.27 -4.90 16.52
C LYS A 401 9.11 -5.64 15.48
N LEU A 402 9.32 -5.06 14.31
CA LEU A 402 10.08 -5.67 13.23
C LEU A 402 11.61 -5.53 13.39
N GLN A 403 12.06 -4.66 14.29
CA GLN A 403 13.46 -4.49 14.73
C GLN A 403 13.76 -5.23 16.04
N ALA A 404 12.80 -6.00 16.57
CA ALA A 404 12.98 -6.67 17.85
C ALA A 404 14.27 -7.51 17.89
N THR A 405 14.91 -7.55 19.04
CA THR A 405 16.14 -8.32 19.31
C THR A 405 15.84 -9.58 20.13
N PRO A 406 16.69 -10.62 20.11
CA PRO A 406 16.52 -11.75 21.02
C PRO A 406 16.44 -11.30 22.49
N ALA A 407 15.54 -11.92 23.26
CA ALA A 407 15.32 -11.65 24.69
C ALA A 407 16.46 -12.15 25.61
#